data_AF-A0A4Q5QZ05-F1
#
_entry.id   AF-A0A4Q5QZ05-F1
#
_cell.length_a   1.000
_cell.length_b   1.000
_cell.length_c   1.000
_cell.angle_alpha   90.00
_cell.angle_beta   90.00
_cell.angle_gamma   90.00
#
_symmetry.space_group_name_H-M   'P 1'
#
loop_
_entity.id
_entity.type
_entity.pdbx_description
1 polymer ?
#
loop_
_entity_poly.entity_id
_entity_poly.type
_entity_poly.pdbx_seq_one_letter_code
_entity_poly.pdbx_strand_id
1 'polypeptide(L)'
;MIIKFSTSVFLLTCLAGPALAQSASSPSPMLHGNYCGPGNNAPLGPIDALDAACARHDACTPNGALASKSCNLRLQQEAALIARDPRQPQDVKAMAGFVSVGAAMMPSDESTQTETVAMPPSEDQVRRPQATRRTEHRVAFRHSATRD
;
A
#
# COMPACT_ATOMS: atom_id res chain seq x y z
N MET A 1 -25.54 -55.15 45.55
CA MET A 1 -24.52 -54.21 45.04
C MET A 1 -23.30 -55.03 44.62
N ILE A 2 -23.08 -55.23 43.32
CA ILE A 2 -21.88 -55.89 42.77
C ILE A 2 -21.33 -54.96 41.69
N ILE A 3 -20.15 -54.42 41.99
CA ILE A 3 -19.37 -53.52 41.16
C ILE A 3 -18.73 -54.37 40.06
N LYS A 4 -19.08 -54.10 38.79
CA LYS A 4 -18.46 -54.74 37.62
C LYS A 4 -17.07 -54.14 37.42
N PHE A 5 -16.05 -54.86 37.88
CA PHE A 5 -14.66 -54.65 37.50
C PHE A 5 -14.33 -55.42 36.21
N SER A 6 -13.39 -54.84 35.45
CA SER A 6 -12.54 -55.52 34.47
C SER A 6 -13.12 -55.84 33.10
N THR A 7 -13.29 -54.79 32.30
CA THR A 7 -12.83 -54.81 30.90
C THR A 7 -11.62 -53.89 30.79
N SER A 8 -10.56 -54.28 31.49
CA SER A 8 -9.21 -53.81 31.21
C SER A 8 -8.64 -54.75 30.14
N VAL A 9 -7.72 -54.24 29.33
CA VAL A 9 -7.07 -54.88 28.17
C VAL A 9 -7.84 -54.64 26.86
N PHE A 10 -7.10 -54.12 25.87
CA PHE A 10 -7.53 -53.61 24.56
C PHE A 10 -8.04 -52.17 24.55
N LEU A 11 -7.15 -51.20 24.81
CA LEU A 11 -7.01 -50.05 23.92
C LEU A 11 -5.67 -49.32 24.20
N LEU A 12 -4.55 -50.04 24.09
CA LEU A 12 -3.21 -49.46 24.18
C LEU A 12 -2.35 -49.90 23.01
N THR A 13 -2.80 -49.61 21.79
CA THR A 13 -1.95 -49.61 20.61
C THR A 13 -1.53 -48.17 20.33
N CYS A 14 -0.31 -47.85 20.72
CA CYS A 14 0.36 -46.58 20.44
C CYS A 14 0.35 -46.27 18.95
N LEU A 15 -0.44 -45.28 18.51
CA LEU A 15 -0.22 -44.59 17.24
C LEU A 15 1.00 -43.66 17.40
N ALA A 16 2.19 -44.25 17.48
CA ALA A 16 3.46 -43.55 17.32
C ALA A 16 3.91 -43.70 15.86
N GLY A 17 3.13 -43.13 14.94
CA GLY A 17 3.63 -42.89 13.58
C GLY A 17 4.64 -41.74 13.63
N PRO A 18 5.74 -41.76 12.86
CA PRO A 18 6.60 -40.60 12.75
C PRO A 18 5.73 -39.46 12.20
N ALA A 19 5.61 -38.39 12.98
CA ALA A 19 5.15 -37.12 12.48
C ALA A 19 6.22 -36.64 11.48
N LEU A 20 6.12 -37.12 10.23
CA LEU A 20 6.68 -36.38 9.12
C LEU A 20 5.99 -35.02 9.19
N ALA A 21 6.72 -34.03 9.70
CA ALA A 21 6.33 -32.65 9.64
C ALA A 21 5.93 -32.40 8.20
N GLN A 22 4.62 -32.32 7.98
CA GLN A 22 4.11 -31.79 6.73
C GLN A 22 4.62 -30.36 6.78
N SER A 23 5.71 -30.08 6.05
CA SER A 23 5.97 -28.75 5.53
C SER A 23 4.80 -28.46 4.59
N ALA A 24 3.63 -28.27 5.16
CA ALA A 24 2.52 -27.62 4.54
C ALA A 24 3.04 -26.20 4.34
N SER A 25 3.63 -25.95 3.17
CA SER A 25 3.38 -24.68 2.51
C SER A 25 1.87 -24.61 2.36
N SER A 26 1.20 -24.24 3.45
CA SER A 26 -0.23 -23.98 3.45
C SER A 26 -0.41 -22.98 2.33
N PRO A 27 -1.21 -23.27 1.28
CA PRO A 27 -1.56 -22.23 0.33
C PRO A 27 -2.09 -21.08 1.19
N SER A 28 -1.40 -19.92 1.15
CA SER A 28 -1.90 -18.74 1.85
C SER A 28 -3.34 -18.56 1.39
N PRO A 29 -4.31 -18.49 2.30
CA PRO A 29 -5.71 -18.37 1.90
C PRO A 29 -5.87 -17.04 1.17
N MET A 30 -5.82 -17.10 -0.17
CA MET A 30 -6.13 -15.97 -1.03
C MET A 30 -7.63 -15.76 -0.99
N LEU A 31 -8.02 -14.53 -0.69
CA LEU A 31 -9.41 -14.11 -0.78
C LEU A 31 -9.88 -14.16 -2.23
N HIS A 32 -9.01 -13.76 -3.16
CA HIS A 32 -9.32 -13.66 -4.58
C HIS A 32 -8.03 -13.64 -5.41
N GLY A 33 -8.03 -14.34 -6.55
CA GLY A 33 -6.95 -14.30 -7.52
C GLY A 33 -5.56 -14.66 -6.98
N ASN A 34 -4.55 -13.95 -7.45
CA ASN A 34 -3.14 -14.18 -7.15
C ASN A 34 -2.56 -13.24 -6.09
N TYR A 35 -3.25 -12.14 -5.77
CA TYR A 35 -2.69 -11.05 -4.96
C TYR A 35 -3.61 -10.57 -3.83
N CYS A 36 -4.90 -10.91 -3.81
CA CYS A 36 -5.76 -10.47 -2.71
C CYS A 36 -5.63 -11.43 -1.51
N GLY A 37 -4.70 -11.17 -0.60
CA GLY A 37 -4.55 -11.90 0.66
C GLY A 37 -3.18 -11.69 1.32
N PRO A 38 -2.86 -12.43 2.40
CA PRO A 38 -1.52 -12.44 2.97
C PRO A 38 -0.50 -13.11 2.03
N GLY A 39 0.45 -12.33 1.52
CA GLY A 39 1.39 -12.77 0.49
C GLY A 39 0.76 -12.73 -0.90
N ASN A 40 1.43 -13.33 -1.89
CA ASN A 40 0.91 -13.43 -3.26
C ASN A 40 1.54 -14.60 -4.02
N ASN A 41 0.98 -14.87 -5.20
CA ASN A 41 1.42 -15.93 -6.12
C ASN A 41 2.30 -15.39 -7.25
N ALA A 42 3.08 -14.32 -7.02
CA ALA A 42 4.04 -13.85 -8.01
C ALA A 42 4.99 -15.00 -8.44
N PRO A 43 5.33 -15.12 -9.74
CA PRO A 43 5.19 -14.10 -10.79
C PRO A 43 3.92 -14.22 -11.66
N LEU A 44 2.87 -14.94 -11.22
CA LEU A 44 1.63 -15.02 -11.99
C LEU A 44 0.99 -13.64 -12.14
N GLY A 45 0.46 -13.33 -13.33
CA GLY A 45 -0.25 -12.06 -13.54
C GLY A 45 -1.59 -12.00 -12.80
N PRO A 46 -2.12 -10.79 -12.55
CA PRO A 46 -3.44 -10.64 -11.97
C PRO A 46 -4.51 -11.17 -12.93
N ILE A 47 -5.55 -11.81 -12.39
CA ILE A 47 -6.59 -12.46 -13.20
C ILE A 47 -7.76 -11.54 -13.57
N ASP A 48 -7.95 -10.44 -12.83
CA ASP A 48 -8.96 -9.42 -13.12
C ASP A 48 -8.59 -8.04 -12.56
N ALA A 49 -9.53 -7.09 -12.64
CA ALA A 49 -9.32 -5.72 -12.18
C ALA A 49 -9.09 -5.60 -10.66
N LEU A 50 -9.75 -6.44 -9.85
CA LEU A 50 -9.60 -6.44 -8.40
C LEU A 50 -8.24 -7.03 -8.02
N ASP A 51 -7.89 -8.17 -8.61
CA ASP A 51 -6.60 -8.80 -8.41
C ASP A 51 -5.44 -7.87 -8.84
N ALA A 52 -5.62 -7.09 -9.90
CA ALA A 52 -4.65 -6.09 -10.31
C ALA A 52 -4.51 -4.92 -9.33
N ALA A 53 -5.59 -4.55 -8.60
CA ALA A 53 -5.52 -3.56 -7.53
C ALA A 53 -4.75 -4.11 -6.31
N CYS A 54 -5.01 -5.37 -5.95
CA CYS A 54 -4.25 -6.06 -4.90
C CYS A 54 -2.77 -6.18 -5.26
N ALA A 55 -2.43 -6.52 -6.51
CA ALA A 55 -1.04 -6.58 -6.97
C ALA A 55 -0.29 -5.23 -6.83
N ARG A 56 -0.97 -4.11 -7.09
CA ARG A 56 -0.40 -2.77 -6.87
C ARG A 56 -0.22 -2.43 -5.39
N HIS A 57 -1.10 -2.93 -4.53
CA HIS A 57 -0.99 -2.76 -3.07
C HIS A 57 0.22 -3.55 -2.52
N ASP A 58 0.40 -4.78 -2.96
CA ASP A 58 1.58 -5.59 -2.60
C ASP A 58 2.88 -4.94 -3.06
N ALA A 59 2.92 -4.41 -4.29
CA ALA A 59 4.08 -3.69 -4.81
C ALA A 59 4.35 -2.37 -4.05
N CYS A 60 3.35 -1.79 -3.38
CA CYS A 60 3.49 -0.64 -2.49
C CYS A 60 4.23 -1.01 -1.20
N THR A 61 4.36 -2.30 -0.91
CA THR A 61 4.94 -2.86 0.32
C THR A 61 6.06 -3.88 -0.01
N PRO A 62 7.13 -3.46 -0.72
CA PRO A 62 8.08 -4.39 -1.35
C PRO A 62 8.87 -5.28 -0.37
N ASN A 63 8.91 -4.91 0.91
CA ASN A 63 9.62 -5.67 1.94
C ASN A 63 8.71 -6.64 2.71
N GLY A 64 7.42 -6.73 2.38
CA GLY A 64 6.45 -7.53 3.14
C GLY A 64 6.19 -7.02 4.57
N ALA A 65 6.59 -5.78 4.86
CA ALA A 65 6.25 -5.07 6.10
C ALA A 65 4.74 -4.72 6.13
N LEU A 66 4.28 -3.99 7.16
CA LEU A 66 2.91 -3.49 7.09
C LEU A 66 2.81 -2.42 6.01
N ALA A 67 1.74 -2.47 5.23
CA ALA A 67 1.46 -1.45 4.23
C ALA A 67 1.28 -0.09 4.93
N SER A 68 1.85 0.97 4.35
CA SER A 68 1.65 2.33 4.86
C SER A 68 0.18 2.72 4.75
N LYS A 69 -0.23 3.75 5.51
CA LYS A 69 -1.60 4.26 5.45
C LYS A 69 -1.98 4.72 4.03
N SER A 70 -1.04 5.31 3.28
CA SER A 70 -1.29 5.75 1.91
C SER A 70 -1.48 4.57 0.95
N CYS A 71 -0.72 3.48 1.13
CA CYS A 71 -0.93 2.23 0.37
C CYS A 71 -2.34 1.66 0.64
N ASN A 72 -2.76 1.59 1.90
CA ASN A 72 -4.08 1.08 2.28
C ASN A 72 -5.22 1.95 1.72
N LEU A 73 -5.08 3.29 1.80
CA LEU A 73 -6.06 4.22 1.23
C LEU A 73 -6.18 4.10 -0.29
N ARG A 74 -5.06 3.87 -0.98
CA ARG A 74 -5.08 3.64 -2.43
C ARG A 74 -5.84 2.37 -2.78
N LEU A 75 -5.59 1.26 -2.09
CA LEU A 75 -6.33 0.02 -2.30
C LEU A 75 -7.83 0.20 -2.04
N GLN A 76 -8.19 0.88 -0.95
CA GLN A 76 -9.58 1.21 -0.63
C GLN A 76 -10.28 1.93 -1.80
N GLN A 77 -9.64 2.95 -2.35
CA GLN A 77 -10.21 3.77 -3.43
C GLN A 77 -10.34 2.99 -4.74
N GLU A 78 -9.30 2.27 -5.14
CA GLU A 78 -9.31 1.47 -6.37
C GLU A 78 -10.38 0.37 -6.30
N ALA A 79 -10.47 -0.35 -5.17
CA ALA A 79 -11.49 -1.37 -4.96
C ALA A 79 -12.91 -0.78 -4.92
N ALA A 80 -13.11 0.42 -4.35
CA ALA A 80 -14.40 1.10 -4.36
C ALA A 80 -14.88 1.47 -5.78
N LEU A 81 -13.95 1.85 -6.67
CA LEU A 81 -14.27 2.14 -8.07
C LEU A 81 -14.68 0.86 -8.81
N ILE A 82 -13.96 -0.24 -8.59
CA ILE A 82 -14.27 -1.56 -9.18
C ILE A 82 -15.63 -2.06 -8.70
N ALA A 83 -15.95 -1.92 -7.41
CA ALA A 83 -17.23 -2.32 -6.85
C ALA A 83 -18.44 -1.62 -7.50
N ARG A 84 -18.23 -0.39 -8.01
CA ARG A 84 -19.28 0.44 -8.64
C ARG A 84 -19.28 0.36 -10.17
N ASP A 85 -18.29 -0.27 -10.78
CA ASP A 85 -18.20 -0.39 -12.24
C ASP A 85 -19.26 -1.39 -12.76
N PRO A 86 -20.24 -0.96 -13.58
CA PRO A 86 -21.29 -1.84 -14.09
C PRO A 86 -20.77 -2.90 -15.07
N ARG A 87 -19.54 -2.77 -15.57
CA ARG A 87 -18.93 -3.72 -16.49
C ARG A 87 -18.28 -4.92 -15.78
N GLN A 88 -18.13 -4.85 -14.45
CA GLN A 88 -17.51 -5.91 -13.68
C GLN A 88 -18.52 -7.02 -13.33
N PRO A 89 -18.08 -8.29 -13.30
CA PRO A 89 -18.89 -9.39 -12.77
C PRO A 89 -19.40 -9.12 -11.35
N GLN A 90 -20.60 -9.60 -11.00
CA GLN A 90 -21.23 -9.27 -9.72
C GLN A 90 -20.46 -9.79 -8.50
N ASP A 91 -19.83 -10.96 -8.64
CA ASP A 91 -18.92 -11.54 -7.66
C ASP A 91 -17.68 -10.67 -7.46
N VAL A 92 -17.04 -10.20 -8.54
CA VAL A 92 -15.91 -9.27 -8.47
C VAL A 92 -16.32 -7.95 -7.80
N LYS A 93 -17.51 -7.42 -8.10
CA LYS A 93 -18.02 -6.20 -7.45
C LYS A 93 -18.24 -6.38 -5.96
N ALA A 94 -18.84 -7.50 -5.56
CA ALA A 94 -19.08 -7.81 -4.15
C ALA A 94 -17.76 -7.96 -3.39
N MET A 95 -16.81 -8.71 -3.98
CA MET A 95 -15.47 -8.90 -3.42
C MET A 95 -14.72 -7.57 -3.31
N ALA A 96 -14.78 -6.73 -4.34
CA ALA A 96 -14.16 -5.41 -4.34
C ALA A 96 -14.75 -4.50 -3.26
N GLY A 97 -16.06 -4.60 -3.00
CA GLY A 97 -16.71 -3.92 -1.89
C GLY A 97 -16.15 -4.36 -0.53
N PHE A 98 -15.98 -5.67 -0.33
CA PHE A 98 -15.37 -6.22 0.88
C PHE A 98 -13.91 -5.77 1.04
N VAL A 99 -13.10 -5.88 -0.02
CA VAL A 99 -11.69 -5.44 -0.03
C VAL A 99 -11.59 -3.94 0.27
N SER A 100 -12.48 -3.11 -0.28
CA SER A 100 -12.49 -1.67 -0.02
C SER A 100 -12.69 -1.36 1.46
N VAL A 101 -13.69 -1.98 2.10
CA VAL A 101 -13.96 -1.79 3.53
C VAL A 101 -12.81 -2.34 4.39
N GLY A 102 -12.33 -3.53 4.05
CA GLY A 102 -11.20 -4.15 4.75
C GLY A 102 -9.94 -3.29 4.70
N ALA A 103 -9.63 -2.71 3.53
CA ALA A 103 -8.47 -1.84 3.35
C ALA A 103 -8.50 -0.58 4.22
N ALA A 104 -9.69 -0.05 4.50
CA ALA A 104 -9.84 1.09 5.41
C ALA A 104 -9.56 0.76 6.88
N MET A 105 -9.59 -0.53 7.24
CA MET A 105 -9.43 -1.03 8.62
C MET A 105 -8.08 -1.70 8.85
N MET A 106 -7.24 -1.85 7.82
CA MET A 106 -5.94 -2.51 7.95
C MET A 106 -4.98 -1.69 8.83
N PRO A 107 -4.18 -2.36 9.69
CA PRO A 107 -3.09 -1.70 10.38
C PRO A 107 -2.08 -1.13 9.37
N SER A 108 -1.36 -0.10 9.79
CA SER A 108 -0.33 0.54 8.96
C SER A 108 0.90 0.87 9.78
N ASP A 109 2.05 0.81 9.13
CA ASP A 109 3.26 1.40 9.68
C ASP A 109 3.19 2.94 9.60
N GLU A 110 3.50 3.62 10.70
CA GLU A 110 3.53 5.09 10.80
C GLU A 110 4.75 5.71 10.09
N SER A 111 5.70 4.88 9.63
CA SER A 111 7.05 5.29 9.26
C SER A 111 7.19 5.99 7.90
N THR A 112 6.13 6.12 7.09
CA THR A 112 6.20 6.71 5.73
C THR A 112 5.69 8.16 5.65
N GLN A 113 5.85 8.97 6.70
CA GLN A 113 5.57 10.42 6.64
C GLN A 113 6.79 11.32 6.78
N THR A 114 8.00 10.74 6.87
CA THR A 114 9.25 11.52 6.94
C THR A 114 10.10 11.30 5.70
N GLU A 115 9.53 11.57 4.52
CA GLU A 115 10.34 12.08 3.44
C GLU A 115 10.01 13.57 3.35
N THR A 116 10.80 14.32 4.10
CA THR A 116 10.87 15.77 4.04
C THR A 116 11.06 16.18 2.58
N VAL A 117 9.97 16.59 1.93
CA VAL A 117 10.06 17.51 0.80
C VAL A 117 10.66 18.78 1.38
N ALA A 118 11.98 18.87 1.34
CA ALA A 118 12.71 20.10 1.58
C ALA A 118 12.23 21.09 0.53
N MET A 119 11.31 21.95 0.94
CA MET A 119 10.92 23.12 0.17
C MET A 119 12.21 23.91 -0.08
N PRO A 120 12.59 24.21 -1.33
CA PRO A 120 13.71 25.10 -1.57
C PRO A 120 13.39 26.44 -0.90
N PRO A 121 14.38 27.12 -0.29
CA PRO A 121 14.15 28.43 0.31
C PRO A 121 13.63 29.36 -0.78
N SER A 122 12.42 29.88 -0.57
CA SER A 122 11.86 30.98 -1.35
C SER A 122 12.80 32.19 -1.25
N GLU A 123 13.27 32.65 -2.40
CA GLU A 123 14.07 33.87 -2.56
C GLU A 123 13.27 35.10 -2.08
N ASP A 124 13.36 35.42 -0.79
CA ASP A 124 12.97 36.73 -0.26
C ASP A 124 14.15 37.70 -0.43
N GLN A 125 14.48 37.97 -1.70
CA GLN A 125 15.38 39.05 -2.09
C GLN A 125 14.57 40.31 -2.43
N VAL A 126 13.64 40.69 -1.56
CA VAL A 126 13.06 42.05 -1.56
C VAL A 126 14.08 43.01 -0.94
N ARG A 127 15.13 43.32 -1.70
CA ARG A 127 16.05 44.42 -1.36
C ARG A 127 15.38 45.74 -1.74
N ARG A 128 14.66 46.32 -0.77
CA ARG A 128 14.23 47.72 -0.75
C ARG A 128 15.33 48.66 -1.28
N PRO A 129 15.05 49.58 -2.22
CA PRO A 129 15.91 50.72 -2.48
C PRO A 129 15.65 51.78 -1.39
N GLN A 130 16.63 52.01 -0.52
CA GLN A 130 16.65 53.24 0.28
C GLN A 130 17.08 54.40 -0.63
N ALA A 131 16.08 55.18 -1.03
CA ALA A 131 16.28 56.50 -1.58
C ALA A 131 16.90 57.40 -0.50
N THR A 132 18.19 57.70 -0.62
CA THR A 132 18.83 58.79 0.11
C THR A 132 19.49 59.76 -0.87
N ARG A 133 18.85 60.93 -0.97
CA ARG A 133 19.44 62.27 -1.09
C ARG A 133 20.42 62.52 -2.25
N ARG A 134 19.89 63.19 -3.27
CA ARG A 134 20.31 64.54 -3.71
C ARG A 134 21.77 64.89 -3.42
N THR A 135 22.66 64.71 -4.40
CA THR A 135 23.64 65.74 -4.75
C THR A 135 24.01 65.58 -6.23
N GLU A 136 24.06 66.72 -6.89
CA GLU A 136 24.29 66.94 -8.31
C GLU A 136 25.70 66.47 -8.73
N HIS A 137 25.81 65.80 -9.88
CA HIS A 137 26.85 66.14 -10.86
C HIS A 137 26.48 65.62 -12.25
N ARG A 138 25.94 66.57 -13.01
CA ARG A 138 25.96 66.71 -14.46
C ARG A 138 27.26 66.18 -15.09
N VAL A 139 27.16 65.42 -16.18
CA VAL A 139 27.69 65.74 -17.54
C VAL A 139 27.57 64.51 -18.46
N ALA A 140 26.87 64.72 -19.59
CA ALA A 140 26.98 64.13 -20.95
C ALA A 140 27.51 62.69 -21.12
N PHE A 141 26.91 61.81 -21.93
CA PHE A 141 26.79 61.99 -23.38
C PHE A 141 25.88 60.91 -24.00
N ARG A 142 25.31 61.27 -25.14
CA ARG A 142 24.24 60.69 -25.96
C ARG A 142 24.86 59.67 -26.95
N HIS A 143 24.26 58.54 -27.32
CA HIS A 143 23.40 58.42 -28.51
C HIS A 143 23.01 56.95 -28.81
N SER A 144 21.72 56.75 -29.14
CA SER A 144 21.15 56.03 -30.31
C SER A 144 21.52 54.54 -30.55
N ALA A 145 20.61 53.57 -30.43
CA ALA A 145 19.42 53.23 -31.25
C ALA A 145 19.70 52.23 -32.42
N THR A 146 18.94 51.12 -32.37
CA THR A 146 18.29 50.33 -33.47
C THR A 146 19.10 49.48 -34.46
N ARG A 147 18.64 48.21 -34.57
CA ARG A 147 18.37 47.36 -35.78
C ARG A 147 19.40 47.42 -36.91
N ASP A 148 20.04 46.32 -37.31
CA ASP A 148 19.47 45.18 -38.05
C ASP A 148 20.33 43.91 -37.90
#